data_AF-A0A965SM48-F1
#
_entry.id   AF-A0A965SM48-F1
#
_cell.length_a   1.000
_cell.length_b   1.000
_cell.length_c   1.000
_cell.angle_alpha   90.00
_cell.angle_beta   90.00
_cell.angle_gamma   90.00
#
_symmetry.space_group_name_H-M   'P 1'
#
loop_
_entity.id
_entity.type
_entity.pdbx_description
1 polymer ?
#
loop_
_entity_poly.entity_id
_entity_poly.type
_entity_poly.pdbx_seq_one_letter_code
_entity_poly.pdbx_strand_id
1 'polypeptide(L)' 'MDCPVSGTGAQAATGDLIVFASGDQGAYDIVKGIFPGMSKAIIIWEGAVTAPK' A
#
# COMPACT_ATOMS: atom_id res chain seq x y z
N MET A 1 4.59 3.09 -8.24
CA MET A 1 4.28 2.76 -6.84
C MET A 1 4.00 1.29 -6.81
N ASP A 2 4.79 0.56 -6.01
CA ASP A 2 4.64 -0.87 -5.87
C ASP A 2 4.10 -1.17 -4.47
N CYS A 3 3.01 -1.92 -4.43
CA CYS A 3 2.27 -2.22 -3.21
C CYS A 3 2.08 -3.73 -3.03
N PRO A 4 3.15 -4.50 -2.71
CA PRO A 4 2.98 -5.90 -2.33
C PRO A 4 2.03 -6.02 -1.13
N VAL A 5 1.21 -7.07 -1.16
CA VAL A 5 0.22 -7.37 -0.10
C VAL A 5 0.56 -8.69 0.57
N SER A 6 0.33 -8.76 1.88
CA SER A 6 0.48 -9.97 2.68
C SER A 6 -0.84 -10.36 3.32
N GLY A 7 -1.16 -11.66 3.22
CA GLY A 7 -2.35 -12.28 3.78
C GLY A 7 -2.83 -13.46 2.94
N THR A 8 -3.90 -14.10 3.41
CA THR A 8 -4.56 -15.21 2.73
C THR A 8 -5.75 -14.74 1.89
N GLY A 9 -6.29 -15.62 1.03
CA GLY A 9 -7.51 -15.33 0.28
C GLY A 9 -8.72 -15.03 1.18
N ALA A 10 -8.82 -15.67 2.35
CA ALA A 10 -9.87 -15.40 3.32
C ALA A 10 -9.76 -13.97 3.89
N GLN A 11 -8.54 -13.50 4.16
CA GLN A 11 -8.29 -12.14 4.63
C GLN A 11 -8.53 -11.10 3.53
N ALA A 12 -8.22 -11.42 2.27
CA ALA A 12 -8.56 -10.55 1.14
C ALA A 12 -10.07 -10.34 1.02
N ALA A 13 -10.87 -11.39 1.22
CA ALA A 13 -12.33 -11.32 1.17
C ALA A 13 -12.93 -10.43 2.28
N THR A 14 -12.26 -10.29 3.42
CA THR A 14 -12.70 -9.46 4.56
C THR A 14 -11.97 -8.13 4.68
N GLY A 15 -11.10 -7.79 3.73
CA GLY A 15 -10.28 -6.56 3.78
C GLY A 15 -9.22 -6.54 4.88
N ASP A 16 -8.74 -7.71 5.32
CA ASP A 16 -7.79 -7.88 6.41
C ASP A 16 -6.33 -8.09 5.94
N LEU A 17 -5.98 -7.53 4.79
CA LEU A 17 -4.60 -7.61 4.29
C LEU A 17 -3.69 -6.57 4.93
N ILE A 18 -2.37 -6.79 4.79
CA ILE A 18 -1.34 -5.79 5.05
C ILE A 18 -0.78 -5.33 3.71
N VAL A 19 -0.80 -4.01 3.46
CA VAL A 19 -0.24 -3.39 2.26
C VAL A 19 1.11 -2.78 2.61
N PHE A 20 2.13 -3.08 1.80
CA PHE A 20 3.45 -2.44 1.90
C PHE A 20 3.59 -1.46 0.75
N ALA A 21 3.35 -0.17 0.99
CA ALA A 21 3.45 0.85 -0.04
C ALA A 21 4.88 1.40 -0.14
N SER A 22 5.39 1.48 -1.37
CA SER A 22 6.70 2.06 -1.66
C SER A 22 6.71 2.85 -2.97
N GLY A 23 7.62 3.84 -3.07
CA GLY A 23 7.83 4.66 -4.27
C GLY A 23 7.31 6.10 -4.13
N ASP A 24 6.77 6.64 -5.22
CA ASP A 24 6.36 8.04 -5.33
C ASP A 24 5.21 8.43 -4.39
N GLN A 25 5.39 9.52 -3.64
CA GLN A 25 4.41 10.00 -2.66
C GLN A 25 3.15 10.58 -3.33
N GLY A 26 3.28 11.21 -4.51
CA GLY A 26 2.13 11.72 -5.25
C GLY A 26 1.19 10.60 -5.71
N ALA A 27 1.77 9.50 -6.20
CA ALA A 27 1.03 8.29 -6.53
C ALA A 27 0.31 7.71 -5.30
N TYR A 28 0.95 7.74 -4.11
CA TYR A 28 0.33 7.30 -2.86
C TYR A 28 -0.92 8.12 -2.55
N ASP A 29 -0.81 9.44 -2.63
CA ASP A 29 -1.88 10.35 -2.25
C ASP A 29 -3.13 10.22 -3.14
N ILE A 30 -2.96 9.80 -4.40
CA ILE A 30 -4.07 9.51 -5.32
C ILE A 30 -4.82 8.25 -4.89
N VAL A 31 -4.09 7.18 -4.51
CA VAL A 31 -4.68 5.85 -4.29
C VAL A 31 -4.97 5.53 -2.83
N LYS A 32 -4.49 6.35 -1.86
CA LYS A 32 -4.60 6.07 -0.43
C LYS A 32 -6.04 5.84 0.06
N GLY A 33 -7.03 6.45 -0.60
CA GLY A 33 -8.44 6.26 -0.27
C GLY A 33 -8.99 4.87 -0.60
N ILE A 34 -8.30 4.08 -1.42
CA ILE A 34 -8.73 2.73 -1.85
C ILE A 34 -8.28 1.66 -0.85
N PHE A 35 -7.10 1.82 -0.23
CA PHE A 35 -6.52 0.81 0.66
C PHE A 35 -7.39 0.39 1.85
N PRO A 36 -8.20 1.26 2.49
CA PRO A 36 -9.09 0.84 3.59
C PRO A 36 -10.13 -0.22 3.19
N GLY A 37 -10.46 -0.35 1.90
CA GLY A 37 -11.40 -1.36 1.43
C GLY A 37 -10.83 -2.78 1.35
N MET A 38 -9.50 -2.93 1.44
CA MET A 38 -8.80 -4.20 1.23
C MET A 38 -7.78 -4.54 2.32
N SER A 39 -7.45 -3.58 3.18
CA SER A 39 -6.37 -3.73 4.15
C SER A 39 -6.74 -3.12 5.50
N LYS A 40 -6.30 -3.78 6.57
CA LYS A 40 -6.40 -3.28 7.93
C LYS A 40 -5.23 -2.35 8.31
N ALA A 41 -4.12 -2.44 7.59
CA ALA A 41 -2.90 -1.71 7.88
C ALA A 41 -2.07 -1.48 6.61
N ILE A 42 -1.44 -0.30 6.57
CA ILE A 42 -0.57 0.12 5.48
C ILE A 42 0.78 0.48 6.09
N ILE A 43 1.84 -0.16 5.61
CA ILE A 43 3.21 0.14 5.97
C ILE A 43 3.82 0.92 4.81
N ILE A 44 4.24 2.16 5.08
CA ILE A 44 4.88 3.02 4.09
C ILE A 44 6.37 3.02 4.37
N TRP A 45 7.18 2.74 3.35
CA TRP A 45 8.63 2.87 3.47
C TRP A 45 9.10 4.24 2.97
N GLU A 46 9.67 5.03 3.87
CA GLU A 46 10.11 6.42 3.62
C GLU A 46 11.48 6.51 2.90
N GLY A 47 12.19 5.39 2.71
CA GLY A 47 13.61 5.38 2.36
C GLY A 47 14.00 5.42 0.86
N ALA A 48 13.08 5.62 -0.08
CA ALA A 48 13.40 5.85 -1.50
C ALA A 48 12.73 7.09 -2.09
N VAL A 49 12.59 8.15 -1.29
CA VAL A 49 12.24 9.48 -1.80
C VAL A 49 13.49 10.19 -2.34
N THR A 50 14.26 9.54 -3.21
CA THR A 50 15.25 10.22 -4.07
C THR A 50 15.49 9.44 -5.36
N ALA A 51 14.81 9.83 -6.42
CA ALA A 51 15.46 10.44 -7.58
C ALA A 51 14.35 10.93 -8.54
N PRO A 52 14.23 12.24 -8.80
CA PRO A 52 13.51 12.67 -10.00
C PRO A 52 14.24 12.07 -11.21
N LYS A 53 13.49 11.51 -12.16
CA LYS A 53 14.02 11.23 -13.50
C LYS A 53 14.36 12.54 -14.20
#